data_AF-A0A2R2X036-F1
#
_entry.id   AF-A0A2R2X036-F1
#
_cell.length_a   1.000
_cell.length_b   1.000
_cell.length_c   1.000
_cell.angle_alpha   90.00
_cell.angle_beta   90.00
_cell.angle_gamma   90.00
#
_symmetry.space_group_name_H-M   'P 1'
#
loop_
_entity.id
_entity.type
_entity.pdbx_description
1 polymer ?
#
loop_
_entity_poly.entity_id
_entity_poly.type
_entity_poly.pdbx_seq_one_letter_code
_entity_poly.pdbx_strand_id
1 'polypeptide(L)'
;PMYFLLGNLAVLDLCFSSVTAPKLLTDFFSEKKVISYQGCMAQIFFFHFLGGAMVFFLLVMAYDRLVAISRPLHYVTIMNTQLCVRLVVTVWMVGLVHSISQLALMLPLPFCGPNILDNFYCDVPQVLRLACTDTAILEFLMICNSGLLDVILFFLLLTSYVVILVMLRPHSEQARKK
;
A
#
# COMPACT_ATOMS: atom_id res chain seq x y z
N PRO A 1 -3.39 -19.57 8.90
CA PRO A 1 -2.78 -18.21 8.80
C PRO A 1 -2.93 -17.61 7.39
N MET A 2 -2.49 -18.31 6.35
CA MET A 2 -2.58 -17.88 4.94
C MET A 2 -3.98 -17.42 4.48
N TYR A 3 -5.03 -18.23 4.65
CA TYR A 3 -6.39 -17.84 4.23
C TYR A 3 -6.94 -16.62 4.98
N PHE A 4 -6.56 -16.45 6.25
CA PHE A 4 -6.93 -15.29 7.04
C PHE A 4 -6.26 -14.01 6.52
N LEU A 5 -4.97 -14.09 6.16
CA LEU A 5 -4.24 -12.99 5.51
C LEU A 5 -4.85 -12.65 4.15
N LEU A 6 -5.16 -13.66 3.34
CA LEU A 6 -5.75 -13.48 2.02
C LEU A 6 -7.14 -12.83 2.07
N GLY A 7 -7.97 -13.19 3.05
CA GLY A 7 -9.27 -12.55 3.27
C GLY A 7 -9.15 -11.06 3.60
N ASN A 8 -8.20 -10.69 4.47
CA ASN A 8 -7.95 -9.28 4.80
C ASN A 8 -7.40 -8.51 3.58
N LEU A 9 -6.52 -9.13 2.80
CA LEU A 9 -6.01 -8.53 1.56
C LEU A 9 -7.13 -8.31 0.53
N ALA A 10 -8.02 -9.29 0.35
CA ALA A 10 -9.16 -9.14 -0.57
C ALA A 10 -10.10 -8.01 -0.14
N VAL A 11 -10.33 -7.83 1.16
CA VAL A 11 -11.08 -6.69 1.69
C VAL A 11 -10.37 -5.38 1.36
N LEU A 12 -9.04 -5.31 1.55
CA LEU A 12 -8.25 -4.13 1.18
C LEU A 12 -8.33 -3.83 -0.33
N ASP A 13 -8.21 -4.83 -1.20
CA ASP A 13 -8.30 -4.67 -2.65
C ASP A 13 -9.67 -4.16 -3.09
N LEU A 14 -10.74 -4.70 -2.48
CA LEU A 14 -12.11 -4.24 -2.73
C LEU A 14 -12.31 -2.80 -2.26
N CYS A 15 -11.82 -2.45 -1.06
CA CYS A 15 -11.88 -1.10 -0.53
C CYS A 15 -11.06 -0.13 -1.39
N PHE A 16 -9.84 -0.49 -1.75
CA PHE A 16 -8.95 0.32 -2.58
C PHE A 16 -9.56 0.57 -3.95
N SER A 17 -10.07 -0.50 -4.59
CA SER A 17 -10.79 -0.40 -5.87
C SER A 17 -12.05 0.45 -5.75
N SER A 18 -12.78 0.36 -4.63
CA SER A 18 -13.98 1.18 -4.39
C SER A 18 -13.67 2.64 -4.08
N VAL A 19 -12.45 2.97 -3.66
CA VAL A 19 -12.02 4.36 -3.45
C VAL A 19 -11.49 4.97 -4.75
N THR A 20 -10.79 4.18 -5.58
CA THR A 20 -10.19 4.62 -6.84
C THR A 20 -11.16 4.57 -8.02
N ALA A 21 -11.90 3.46 -8.20
CA ALA A 21 -12.72 3.23 -9.39
C ALA A 21 -13.92 4.17 -9.53
N PRO A 22 -14.71 4.49 -8.48
CA PRO A 22 -15.83 5.41 -8.63
C PRO A 22 -15.36 6.80 -9.02
N LYS A 23 -14.23 7.26 -8.49
CA LYS A 23 -13.65 8.56 -8.83
C LYS A 23 -13.11 8.61 -10.26
N LEU A 24 -12.34 7.60 -10.65
CA LEU A 24 -11.85 7.45 -12.02
C LEU A 24 -12.99 7.39 -13.04
N LEU A 25 -14.10 6.72 -12.71
CA LEU A 25 -15.29 6.60 -13.56
C LEU A 25 -16.11 7.89 -13.61
N THR A 26 -16.40 8.52 -12.47
CA THR A 26 -17.14 9.80 -12.45
C THR A 26 -16.39 10.90 -13.19
N ASP A 27 -15.07 10.90 -13.07
CA ASP A 27 -14.24 11.94 -13.69
C ASP A 27 -14.02 11.69 -15.19
N PHE A 28 -14.22 10.45 -15.69
CA PHE A 28 -14.16 10.14 -17.13
C PHE A 28 -15.40 10.65 -17.87
N PHE A 29 -16.54 10.74 -17.18
CA PHE A 29 -17.83 11.12 -17.75
C PHE A 29 -18.23 12.59 -17.50
N SER A 30 -17.47 13.36 -16.71
CA SER A 30 -17.82 14.75 -16.37
C SER A 30 -17.00 15.80 -17.15
N GLU A 31 -17.67 16.76 -17.80
CA GLU A 31 -17.05 17.90 -18.50
C GLU A 31 -16.46 18.95 -17.55
N LYS A 32 -16.91 18.99 -16.28
CA LYS A 32 -16.34 19.81 -15.20
C LYS A 32 -15.95 18.92 -14.03
N LYS A 33 -14.67 18.96 -13.65
CA LYS A 33 -14.04 18.02 -12.71
C LYS A 33 -13.67 18.74 -11.43
N VAL A 34 -14.69 19.02 -10.62
CA VAL A 34 -14.54 19.83 -9.41
C VAL A 34 -14.53 18.92 -8.19
N ILE A 35 -13.38 18.86 -7.50
CA ILE A 35 -13.25 18.16 -6.21
C ILE A 35 -13.15 19.18 -5.07
N SER A 36 -13.87 18.94 -3.97
CA SER A 36 -13.71 19.77 -2.78
C SER A 36 -12.40 19.45 -2.07
N TYR A 37 -11.82 20.45 -1.41
CA TYR A 37 -10.58 20.29 -0.63
C TYR A 37 -10.66 19.14 0.40
N GLN A 38 -11.78 19.03 1.12
CA GLN A 38 -12.00 17.93 2.06
C GLN A 38 -12.11 16.57 1.36
N GLY A 39 -12.76 16.52 0.20
CA GLY A 39 -12.85 15.29 -0.62
C GLY A 39 -11.51 14.86 -1.22
N CYS A 40 -10.62 15.81 -1.49
CA CYS A 40 -9.23 15.58 -1.90
C CYS A 40 -8.40 14.99 -0.75
N MET A 41 -8.43 15.63 0.42
CA MET A 41 -7.69 15.15 1.60
C MET A 41 -8.13 13.77 2.06
N ALA A 42 -9.45 13.50 2.04
CA ALA A 42 -9.98 12.18 2.33
C ALA A 42 -9.47 11.12 1.33
N GLN A 43 -9.43 11.44 0.03
CA GLN A 43 -8.95 10.51 -0.99
C GLN A 43 -7.46 10.18 -0.79
N ILE A 44 -6.63 11.17 -0.55
CA ILE A 44 -5.19 10.98 -0.30
C ILE A 44 -4.98 10.09 0.92
N PHE A 45 -5.72 10.36 2.00
CA PHE A 45 -5.65 9.57 3.23
C PHE A 45 -6.03 8.10 2.97
N PHE A 46 -7.18 7.84 2.33
CA PHE A 46 -7.61 6.47 2.06
C PHE A 46 -6.68 5.75 1.08
N PHE A 47 -6.16 6.47 0.07
CA PHE A 47 -5.20 5.91 -0.88
C PHE A 47 -3.92 5.45 -0.19
N HIS A 48 -3.29 6.30 0.62
CA HIS A 48 -2.06 5.95 1.33
C HIS A 48 -2.29 4.93 2.44
N PHE A 49 -3.44 4.95 3.10
CA PHE A 49 -3.79 4.00 4.14
C PHE A 49 -3.99 2.59 3.57
N LEU A 50 -4.88 2.46 2.57
CA LEU A 50 -5.21 1.18 1.94
C LEU A 50 -4.04 0.64 1.13
N GLY A 51 -3.36 1.50 0.36
CA GLY A 51 -2.17 1.14 -0.40
C GLY A 51 -1.03 0.70 0.52
N GLY A 52 -0.72 1.48 1.56
CA GLY A 52 0.31 1.13 2.55
C GLY A 52 0.00 -0.21 3.23
N ALA A 53 -1.23 -0.39 3.71
CA ALA A 53 -1.66 -1.65 4.30
C ALA A 53 -1.49 -2.83 3.33
N MET A 54 -1.91 -2.68 2.06
CA MET A 54 -1.79 -3.71 1.03
C MET A 54 -0.34 -4.19 0.86
N VAL A 55 0.63 -3.27 0.74
CA VAL A 55 2.04 -3.64 0.56
C VAL A 55 2.60 -4.36 1.79
N PHE A 56 2.28 -3.89 3.00
CA PHE A 56 2.69 -4.59 4.22
C PHE A 56 2.04 -5.97 4.38
N PHE A 57 0.78 -6.15 3.94
CA PHE A 57 0.13 -7.46 3.89
C PHE A 57 0.84 -8.41 2.92
N LEU A 58 1.23 -7.94 1.74
CA LEU A 58 2.02 -8.72 0.77
C LEU A 58 3.35 -9.19 1.39
N LEU A 59 4.04 -8.32 2.13
CA LEU A 59 5.28 -8.68 2.83
C LEU A 59 5.03 -9.76 3.90
N VAL A 60 3.98 -9.64 4.71
CA VAL A 60 3.62 -10.64 5.73
C VAL A 60 3.28 -11.98 5.08
N MET A 61 2.59 -11.98 3.94
CA MET A 61 2.32 -13.23 3.19
C MET A 61 3.59 -13.83 2.59
N ALA A 62 4.51 -13.02 2.06
CA ALA A 62 5.79 -13.51 1.58
C ALA A 62 6.61 -14.15 2.72
N TYR A 63 6.58 -13.51 3.90
CA TYR A 63 7.19 -14.07 5.11
C TYR A 63 6.52 -15.39 5.54
N ASP A 64 5.18 -15.47 5.54
CA ASP A 64 4.43 -16.71 5.82
C ASP A 64 4.90 -17.86 4.92
N ARG A 65 5.00 -17.62 3.61
CA ARG A 65 5.48 -18.61 2.63
C ARG A 65 6.93 -18.99 2.84
N LEU A 66 7.79 -18.01 3.14
CA LEU A 66 9.19 -18.25 3.43
C LEU A 66 9.36 -19.19 4.63
N VAL A 67 8.64 -18.95 5.73
CA VAL A 67 8.70 -19.80 6.93
C VAL A 67 8.12 -21.18 6.67
N ALA A 68 7.00 -21.26 5.94
CA ALA A 68 6.36 -22.54 5.58
C ALA A 68 7.32 -23.46 4.80
N ILE A 69 8.08 -22.89 3.86
CA ILE A 69 8.99 -23.66 2.99
C ILE A 69 10.34 -23.92 3.66
N SER A 70 10.91 -22.92 4.34
CA SER A 70 12.24 -23.07 4.96
C SER A 70 12.23 -23.90 6.25
N ARG A 71 11.11 -23.91 6.99
CA ARG A 71 10.99 -24.55 8.32
C ARG A 71 9.64 -25.27 8.49
N PRO A 72 9.30 -26.26 7.63
CA PRO A 72 7.98 -26.88 7.62
C PRO A 72 7.58 -27.50 8.97
N LEU A 73 8.52 -28.15 9.67
CA LEU A 73 8.28 -28.79 10.97
C LEU A 73 7.99 -27.79 12.11
N HIS A 74 8.46 -26.55 11.99
CA HIS A 74 8.26 -25.51 13.01
C HIS A 74 7.23 -24.45 12.59
N TYR A 75 6.68 -24.56 11.37
CA TYR A 75 5.79 -23.56 10.80
C TYR A 75 4.57 -23.30 11.68
N VAL A 76 3.92 -24.35 12.20
CA VAL A 76 2.70 -24.22 13.03
C VAL A 76 3.01 -23.55 14.37
N THR A 77 4.21 -23.75 14.91
CA THR A 77 4.66 -23.13 16.16
C THR A 77 5.02 -21.67 15.96
N ILE A 78 5.71 -21.35 14.85
CA ILE A 78 6.13 -19.99 14.50
C ILE A 78 4.91 -19.17 14.07
N MET A 79 4.19 -19.61 13.05
CA MET A 79 3.04 -18.92 12.47
C MET A 79 1.72 -19.41 13.09
N ASN A 80 1.60 -19.23 14.39
CA ASN A 80 0.35 -19.52 15.11
C ASN A 80 -0.69 -18.41 14.94
N THR A 81 -1.93 -18.69 15.36
CA THR A 81 -3.06 -17.75 15.22
C THR A 81 -2.83 -16.43 15.95
N GLN A 82 -2.21 -16.45 17.15
CA GLN A 82 -1.95 -15.24 17.93
C GLN A 82 -0.95 -14.31 17.23
N LEU A 83 0.13 -14.87 16.67
CA LEU A 83 1.09 -14.12 15.88
C LEU A 83 0.43 -13.55 14.62
N CYS A 84 -0.38 -14.36 13.92
CA CYS A 84 -1.08 -13.93 12.72
C CYS A 84 -2.01 -12.73 13.00
N VAL A 85 -2.80 -12.77 14.07
CA VAL A 85 -3.64 -11.64 14.49
C VAL A 85 -2.78 -10.42 14.85
N ARG A 86 -1.68 -10.61 15.59
CA ARG A 86 -0.77 -9.52 15.95
C ARG A 86 -0.16 -8.86 14.72
N LEU A 87 0.30 -9.65 13.75
CA LEU A 87 0.85 -9.15 12.48
C LEU A 87 -0.20 -8.33 11.72
N VAL A 88 -1.43 -8.83 11.62
CA VAL A 88 -2.53 -8.09 10.98
C VAL A 88 -2.77 -6.74 11.64
N VAL A 89 -2.90 -6.71 12.97
CA VAL A 89 -3.08 -5.45 13.73
C VAL A 89 -1.91 -4.50 13.48
N THR A 90 -0.67 -4.99 13.53
CA THR A 90 0.52 -4.17 13.24
C THR A 90 0.48 -3.60 11.84
N VAL A 91 0.12 -4.39 10.82
CA VAL A 91 0.03 -3.91 9.44
C VAL A 91 -0.99 -2.77 9.30
N TRP A 92 -2.17 -2.92 9.90
CA TRP A 92 -3.18 -1.87 9.92
C TRP A 92 -2.68 -0.60 10.62
N MET A 93 -2.01 -0.73 11.77
CA MET A 93 -1.46 0.41 12.51
C MET A 93 -0.35 1.12 11.73
N VAL A 94 0.54 0.38 11.08
CA VAL A 94 1.61 0.97 10.26
C VAL A 94 1.03 1.71 9.05
N GLY A 95 0.04 1.12 8.36
CA GLY A 95 -0.66 1.80 7.28
C GLY A 95 -1.35 3.10 7.74
N LEU A 96 -1.96 3.08 8.93
CA LEU A 96 -2.58 4.27 9.54
C LEU A 96 -1.54 5.36 9.81
N VAL A 97 -0.43 5.00 10.47
CA VAL A 97 0.64 5.95 10.81
C VAL A 97 1.27 6.54 9.54
N HIS A 98 1.51 5.71 8.51
CA HIS A 98 2.02 6.17 7.22
C HIS A 98 1.05 7.16 6.54
N SER A 99 -0.25 6.90 6.60
CA SER A 99 -1.24 7.81 6.01
C SER A 99 -1.37 9.12 6.81
N ILE A 100 -1.35 9.05 8.15
CA ILE A 100 -1.39 10.24 9.01
C ILE A 100 -0.14 11.10 8.81
N SER A 101 1.06 10.49 8.72
CA SER A 101 2.29 11.25 8.48
C SER A 101 2.25 11.96 7.14
N GLN A 102 1.74 11.28 6.09
CA GLN A 102 1.53 11.87 4.77
C GLN A 102 0.54 13.03 4.80
N LEU A 103 -0.59 12.87 5.49
CA LEU A 103 -1.58 13.93 5.64
C LEU A 103 -1.04 15.11 6.46
N ALA A 104 -0.30 14.85 7.55
CA ALA A 104 0.30 15.87 8.39
C ALA A 104 1.36 16.70 7.64
N LEU A 105 2.08 16.10 6.69
CA LEU A 105 2.97 16.83 5.79
C LEU A 105 2.18 17.76 4.84
N MET A 106 0.95 17.41 4.45
CA MET A 106 0.12 18.22 3.54
C MET A 106 -0.77 19.29 4.21
N LEU A 107 -1.17 19.10 5.46
CA LEU A 107 -2.06 20.03 6.18
C LEU A 107 -1.53 21.47 6.34
N PRO A 108 -0.23 21.74 6.55
CA PRO A 108 0.27 23.11 6.78
C PRO A 108 0.45 23.95 5.51
N LEU A 109 0.13 23.45 4.30
CA LEU A 109 0.33 24.24 3.08
C LEU A 109 -0.68 25.40 2.98
N PRO A 110 -0.22 26.65 2.76
CA PRO A 110 -1.11 27.76 2.46
C PRO A 110 -1.61 27.65 1.01
N PHE A 111 -2.89 27.32 0.86
CA PHE A 111 -3.59 27.32 -0.43
C PHE A 111 -4.00 28.76 -0.77
N CYS A 112 -3.50 29.31 -1.88
CA CYS A 112 -3.87 30.65 -2.37
C CYS A 112 -4.92 30.65 -3.49
N GLY A 113 -5.29 29.49 -4.02
CA GLY A 113 -6.33 29.35 -5.05
C GLY A 113 -7.75 29.28 -4.49
N PRO A 114 -8.80 29.39 -5.33
CA PRO A 114 -10.17 29.13 -4.90
C PRO A 114 -10.28 27.72 -4.28
N ASN A 115 -11.17 27.51 -3.31
CA ASN A 115 -11.44 26.22 -2.63
C ASN A 115 -12.03 25.12 -3.55
N ILE A 116 -11.79 25.23 -4.85
CA ILE A 116 -12.33 24.48 -5.98
C ILE A 116 -11.11 24.15 -6.87
N LEU A 117 -10.71 22.88 -6.86
CA LEU A 117 -9.63 22.35 -7.70
C LEU A 117 -10.25 21.76 -8.97
N ASP A 118 -9.87 22.30 -10.14
CA ASP A 118 -10.20 21.72 -11.46
C ASP A 118 -9.19 20.62 -11.79
N ASN A 119 -9.37 19.41 -11.24
CA ASN A 119 -8.54 18.27 -11.64
C ASN A 119 -9.16 16.89 -11.37
N PHE A 120 -8.83 15.92 -12.24
CA PHE A 120 -9.38 14.55 -12.34
C PHE A 120 -8.91 13.59 -11.23
N TYR A 121 -7.89 13.97 -10.47
CA TYR A 121 -7.36 13.17 -9.38
C TYR A 121 -6.67 14.11 -8.40
N CYS A 122 -6.86 13.92 -7.10
CA CYS A 122 -5.96 14.56 -6.15
C CYS A 122 -4.66 13.78 -6.07
N ASP A 123 -3.85 13.94 -7.13
CA ASP A 123 -2.45 13.57 -7.06
C ASP A 123 -1.74 14.63 -6.22
N VAL A 124 -1.11 14.17 -5.15
CA VAL A 124 -0.25 14.96 -4.27
C VAL A 124 0.60 15.99 -5.03
N PRO A 125 1.36 15.61 -6.08
CA PRO A 125 2.18 16.59 -6.80
C PRO A 125 1.36 17.65 -7.57
N GLN A 126 0.12 17.37 -7.94
CA GLN A 126 -0.75 18.36 -8.59
C GLN A 126 -1.40 19.32 -7.58
N VAL A 127 -1.65 18.86 -6.35
CA VAL A 127 -2.14 19.71 -5.25
C VAL A 127 -1.03 20.64 -4.75
N LEU A 128 0.20 20.13 -4.67
CA LEU A 128 1.37 20.90 -4.26
C LEU A 128 1.69 22.02 -5.26
N ARG A 129 1.54 21.78 -6.56
CA ARG A 129 1.74 22.81 -7.61
C ARG A 129 0.77 24.00 -7.56
N LEU A 130 -0.33 23.91 -6.80
CA LEU A 130 -1.28 25.01 -6.56
C LEU A 130 -1.04 25.77 -5.25
N ALA A 131 -0.07 25.35 -4.42
CA ALA A 131 0.26 26.06 -3.20
C ALA A 131 1.07 27.34 -3.50
N CYS A 132 0.90 28.35 -2.66
CA CYS A 132 1.46 29.70 -2.83
C CYS A 132 2.98 29.81 -2.59
N THR A 133 3.68 28.68 -2.52
CA THR A 133 5.08 28.54 -2.10
C THR A 133 5.68 27.34 -2.82
N ASP A 134 7.00 27.33 -3.01
CA ASP A 134 7.72 26.24 -3.66
C ASP A 134 7.59 24.93 -2.86
N THR A 135 6.79 24.00 -3.38
CA THR A 135 6.47 22.71 -2.74
C THR A 135 7.39 21.58 -3.14
N ALA A 136 8.40 21.85 -3.96
CA ALA A 136 9.32 20.86 -4.49
C ALA A 136 9.96 19.99 -3.40
N ILE A 137 10.24 20.55 -2.22
CA ILE A 137 10.83 19.81 -1.09
C ILE A 137 9.85 18.80 -0.48
N LEU A 138 8.57 19.15 -0.31
CA LEU A 138 7.56 18.22 0.20
C LEU A 138 7.23 17.13 -0.82
N GLU A 139 7.10 17.51 -2.09
CA GLU A 139 6.92 16.57 -3.20
C GLU A 139 8.06 15.56 -3.24
N PHE A 140 9.30 16.04 -3.14
CA PHE A 140 10.49 15.22 -3.06
C PHE A 140 10.49 14.33 -1.81
N LEU A 141 10.15 14.85 -0.63
CA LEU A 141 10.05 14.07 0.60
C LEU A 141 9.00 12.97 0.49
N MET A 142 7.88 13.23 -0.17
CA MET A 142 6.83 12.25 -0.38
C MET A 142 7.22 11.16 -1.38
N ILE A 143 7.79 11.55 -2.51
CA ILE A 143 8.32 10.62 -3.52
C ILE A 143 9.44 9.77 -2.90
N CYS A 144 10.33 10.37 -2.12
CA CYS A 144 11.35 9.62 -1.40
C CYS A 144 10.74 8.71 -0.33
N ASN A 145 9.81 9.16 0.50
CA ASN A 145 9.29 8.35 1.59
C ASN A 145 8.45 7.17 1.06
N SER A 146 7.48 7.42 0.19
CA SER A 146 6.61 6.36 -0.34
C SER A 146 7.29 5.58 -1.47
N GLY A 147 7.97 6.26 -2.40
CA GLY A 147 8.66 5.59 -3.51
C GLY A 147 9.85 4.74 -3.06
N LEU A 148 10.66 5.19 -2.09
CA LEU A 148 11.74 4.35 -1.55
C LEU A 148 11.19 3.13 -0.81
N LEU A 149 10.10 3.31 -0.04
CA LEU A 149 9.44 2.23 0.69
C LEU A 149 8.89 1.17 -0.29
N ASP A 150 8.23 1.61 -1.37
CA ASP A 150 7.75 0.72 -2.43
C ASP A 150 8.89 -0.03 -3.13
N VAL A 151 9.98 0.66 -3.45
CA VAL A 151 11.16 0.04 -4.09
C VAL A 151 11.81 -1.00 -3.17
N ILE A 152 12.00 -0.67 -1.89
CA ILE A 152 12.54 -1.62 -0.89
C ILE A 152 11.64 -2.85 -0.79
N LEU A 153 10.32 -2.65 -0.71
CA LEU A 153 9.36 -3.74 -0.59
C LEU A 153 9.31 -4.60 -1.85
N PHE A 154 9.41 -3.99 -3.03
CA PHE A 154 9.51 -4.70 -4.31
C PHE A 154 10.71 -5.64 -4.34
N PHE A 155 11.89 -5.16 -3.95
CA PHE A 155 13.09 -6.01 -3.91
C PHE A 155 12.99 -7.11 -2.86
N LEU A 156 12.46 -6.82 -1.66
CA LEU A 156 12.23 -7.83 -0.62
C LEU A 156 11.30 -8.94 -1.10
N LEU A 157 10.19 -8.57 -1.76
CA LEU A 157 9.26 -9.52 -2.37
C LEU A 157 9.96 -10.34 -3.46
N LEU A 158 10.66 -9.68 -4.39
CA LEU A 158 11.37 -10.36 -5.48
C LEU A 158 12.39 -11.37 -4.93
N THR A 159 13.22 -10.97 -3.96
CA THR A 159 14.18 -11.87 -3.32
C THR A 159 13.49 -13.03 -2.63
N SER A 160 12.38 -12.80 -1.92
CA SER A 160 11.62 -13.88 -1.27
C SER A 160 11.12 -14.91 -2.30
N TYR A 161 10.59 -14.46 -3.44
CA TYR A 161 10.10 -15.34 -4.50
C TYR A 161 11.22 -16.10 -5.20
N VAL A 162 12.36 -15.46 -5.44
CA VAL A 162 13.56 -16.14 -5.99
C VAL A 162 14.02 -17.24 -5.04
N VAL A 163 14.11 -16.96 -3.73
CA VAL A 163 14.48 -17.96 -2.72
C VAL A 163 13.48 -19.12 -2.72
N ILE A 164 12.18 -18.83 -2.75
CA ILE A 164 11.13 -19.84 -2.82
C ILE A 164 11.30 -20.74 -4.06
N LEU A 165 11.51 -20.16 -5.24
CA LEU A 165 11.71 -20.91 -6.48
C LEU A 165 12.96 -21.79 -6.44
N VAL A 166 14.06 -21.27 -5.90
CA VAL A 166 15.31 -22.04 -5.74
C VAL A 166 15.12 -23.21 -4.80
N MET A 167 14.40 -23.03 -3.68
CA MET A 167 14.14 -24.10 -2.71
C MET A 167 13.20 -25.20 -3.26
N LEU A 168 12.28 -24.85 -4.16
CA LEU A 168 11.37 -25.81 -4.80
C LEU A 168 12.02 -26.62 -5.93
N ARG A 169 13.07 -26.08 -6.56
CA ARG A 169 13.72 -26.70 -7.73
C ARG A 169 14.25 -28.13 -7.47
N PRO A 170 14.99 -28.42 -6.38
CA PRO A 170 15.48 -29.77 -6.09
C PRO A 170 14.35 -30.77 -5.80
N HIS A 171 13.31 -30.33 -5.08
CA HIS A 171 12.13 -31.16 -4.79
C HIS A 171 11.36 -31.52 -6.06
N SER A 172 11.26 -30.59 -7.02
CA SER A 172 10.59 -30.84 -8.30
C SER A 172 11.34 -31.88 -9.16
N GLU A 173 12.68 -31.85 -9.16
CA GLU A 173 13.47 -32.83 -9.90
C GLU A 173 13.40 -34.23 -9.28
N GLN A 174 13.32 -34.33 -7.95
CA GLN A 174 13.11 -35.60 -7.26
C GLN A 174 11.68 -36.14 -7.46
N ALA A 175 10.66 -35.28 -7.48
CA ALA A 175 9.29 -35.70 -7.77
C ALA A 175 9.10 -36.14 -9.23
N ARG A 176 9.83 -35.54 -10.18
CA ARG A 176 9.78 -35.90 -11.62
C ARG A 176 10.59 -37.16 -11.97
N LYS A 177 11.55 -37.55 -11.13
CA LYS A 177 12.35 -38.79 -11.29
C LYS A 177 11.71 -40.02 -10.64
N LYS A 178 10.51 -39.88 -10.07
CA LYS A 178 9.76 -40.94 -9.40
C LYS A 178 8.49 -41.23 -10.19
#